data_AF-D5WNY6-F1
#
_entry.id   AF-D5WNY6-F1
#
_cell.length_a   1.000
_cell.length_b   1.000
_cell.length_c   1.000
_cell.angle_alpha   90.00
_cell.angle_beta   90.00
_cell.angle_gamma   90.00
#
_symmetry.space_group_name_H-M   'P 1'
#
loop_
_entity.id
_entity.type
_entity.pdbx_description
1 polymer ?
#
loop_
_entity_poly.entity_id
_entity_poly.type
_entity_poly.pdbx_seq_one_letter_code
_entity_poly.pdbx_strand_id
1 'polypeptide(L)'
;MQCHATRKQNRKEMKNVKHSSQDRSAAGLHMMIAKAIADIVHLVQQDRTQNLGDKPVIRQHATSWALSFVERELNLSRSSARLYLRCHQQFGTNPEAIRHLRLSDMHLLAGASDELVAVIVAARKADPRLPLREVRRLIDAFRGPGNHYAACNA
;
A
#
# COMPACT_ATOMS: atom_id res chain seq x y z
N MET A 1 -10.11 -0.46 52.10
CA MET A 1 -10.81 0.54 51.25
C MET A 1 -9.95 1.01 50.05
N GLN A 2 -9.13 0.17 49.41
CA GLN A 2 -8.27 0.58 48.28
C GLN A 2 -8.76 0.11 46.89
N CYS A 3 -9.65 -0.88 46.80
CA CYS A 3 -10.11 -1.44 45.51
C CYS A 3 -10.97 -0.50 44.65
N HIS A 4 -11.67 0.47 45.26
CA HIS A 4 -12.56 1.37 44.51
C HIS A 4 -11.83 2.54 43.84
N ALA A 5 -10.69 2.97 44.37
CA ALA A 5 -9.90 4.04 43.79
C ALA A 5 -9.19 3.55 42.51
N THR A 6 -8.59 2.36 42.54
CA THR A 6 -7.88 1.75 41.41
C THR A 6 -8.82 1.45 40.23
N ARG A 7 -10.05 1.01 40.49
CA ARG A 7 -11.07 0.79 39.44
C ARG A 7 -11.50 2.09 38.75
N LYS A 8 -11.57 3.22 39.48
CA LYS A 8 -11.90 4.52 38.89
C LYS A 8 -10.74 5.10 38.08
N GLN A 9 -9.50 4.86 38.50
CA GLN A 9 -8.28 5.25 37.77
C GLN A 9 -8.18 4.48 36.44
N ASN A 10 -8.30 3.15 36.47
CA ASN A 10 -8.23 2.32 35.26
C ASN A 10 -9.40 2.60 34.29
N ARG A 11 -10.60 2.92 34.80
CA ARG A 11 -11.74 3.32 33.95
C ARG A 11 -11.54 4.69 33.27
N LYS A 12 -10.76 5.58 33.87
CA LYS A 12 -10.37 6.86 33.24
C LYS A 12 -9.29 6.65 32.18
N GLU A 13 -8.33 5.77 32.42
CA GLU A 13 -7.31 5.40 31.43
C GLU A 13 -7.92 4.67 30.22
N MET A 14 -8.85 3.74 30.43
CA MET A 14 -9.56 3.05 29.34
C MET A 14 -10.45 3.97 28.50
N LYS A 15 -10.93 5.09 29.08
CA LYS A 15 -11.67 6.13 28.34
C LYS A 15 -10.77 7.14 27.63
N ASN A 16 -9.47 7.16 27.94
CA ASN A 16 -8.49 8.03 27.31
C ASN A 16 -7.60 7.29 26.29
N VAL A 17 -7.90 6.02 26.01
CA VAL A 17 -7.48 5.39 24.75
C VAL A 17 -8.33 6.04 23.65
N LYS A 18 -7.92 7.24 23.23
CA LYS A 18 -8.20 7.74 21.90
C LYS A 18 -7.70 6.64 20.97
N HIS A 19 -8.58 5.73 20.55
CA HIS A 19 -8.33 4.92 19.39
C HIS A 19 -8.02 5.94 18.31
N SER A 20 -6.74 6.03 17.96
CA SER A 20 -6.25 7.00 17.01
C SER A 20 -7.06 6.77 15.75
N SER A 21 -8.02 7.66 15.47
CA SER A 21 -8.81 7.63 14.24
C SER A 21 -7.95 7.70 12.97
N GLN A 22 -6.63 7.86 13.12
CA GLN A 22 -5.64 7.88 12.07
C GLN A 22 -5.30 6.49 11.49
N ASP A 23 -5.55 5.39 12.22
CA ASP A 23 -5.22 4.03 11.74
C ASP A 23 -6.29 3.41 10.82
N ARG A 24 -7.43 4.09 10.63
CA ARG A 24 -8.50 3.68 9.70
C ARG A 24 -8.69 4.68 8.57
N SER A 25 -7.60 5.25 8.05
CA SER A 25 -7.69 5.96 6.78
C SER A 25 -8.10 4.97 5.67
N ALA A 26 -8.84 5.44 4.66
CA ALA A 26 -9.19 4.59 3.51
C ALA A 26 -7.93 4.00 2.85
N ALA A 27 -6.82 4.74 2.85
CA ALA A 27 -5.52 4.26 2.40
C ALA A 27 -4.97 3.12 3.27
N GLY A 28 -5.09 3.21 4.59
CA GLY A 28 -4.73 2.12 5.51
C GLY A 28 -5.50 0.83 5.25
N LEU A 29 -6.82 0.93 5.00
CA LEU A 29 -7.64 -0.22 4.60
C LEU A 29 -7.15 -0.83 3.28
N HIS A 30 -6.85 0.00 2.29
CA HIS A 30 -6.29 -0.46 1.02
C HIS A 30 -4.93 -1.15 1.20
N MET A 31 -4.09 -0.68 2.12
CA MET A 31 -2.80 -1.31 2.40
C MET A 31 -2.94 -2.63 3.14
N MET A 32 -3.94 -2.80 4.01
CA MET A 32 -4.24 -4.10 4.59
C MET A 32 -4.67 -5.13 3.53
N ILE A 33 -5.54 -4.73 2.59
CA ILE A 33 -5.91 -5.58 1.44
C ILE A 33 -4.67 -5.90 0.59
N ALA A 34 -3.84 -4.89 0.33
CA ALA A 34 -2.63 -5.02 -0.45
C ALA A 34 -1.63 -5.99 0.18
N LYS A 35 -1.46 -5.91 1.51
CA LYS A 35 -0.64 -6.83 2.28
C LYS A 35 -1.19 -8.26 2.21
N ALA A 36 -2.49 -8.46 2.40
CA ALA A 36 -3.09 -9.79 2.32
C ALA A 36 -2.86 -10.45 0.95
N ILE A 37 -3.00 -9.67 -0.14
CA ILE A 37 -2.68 -10.15 -1.50
C ILE A 37 -1.19 -10.48 -1.63
N ALA A 38 -0.30 -9.64 -1.10
CA ALA A 38 1.14 -9.89 -1.12
C ALA A 38 1.52 -11.16 -0.34
N ASP A 39 0.92 -11.39 0.83
CA ASP A 39 1.13 -12.58 1.63
C ASP A 39 0.69 -13.85 0.88
N ILE A 40 -0.48 -13.83 0.22
CA ILE A 40 -0.95 -14.94 -0.63
C ILE A 40 0.04 -15.23 -1.76
N VAL A 41 0.47 -14.19 -2.49
CA VAL A 41 1.44 -14.34 -3.58
C VAL A 41 2.76 -14.91 -3.06
N HIS A 42 3.25 -14.41 -1.92
CA HIS A 42 4.49 -14.88 -1.32
C HIS A 42 4.41 -16.35 -0.90
N LEU A 43 3.33 -16.76 -0.24
CA LEU A 43 3.11 -18.16 0.17
C LEU A 43 3.11 -19.11 -1.04
N VAL A 44 2.37 -18.76 -2.10
CA VAL A 44 2.32 -19.58 -3.31
C VAL A 44 3.67 -19.61 -4.03
N GLN A 45 4.38 -18.48 -4.11
CA GLN A 45 5.73 -18.45 -4.67
C GLN A 45 6.69 -19.33 -3.88
N GLN A 46 6.69 -19.21 -2.55
CA GLN A 46 7.56 -19.97 -1.66
C GLN A 46 7.33 -21.48 -1.81
N ASP A 47 6.08 -21.93 -1.78
CA ASP A 47 5.74 -23.35 -1.99
C ASP A 47 6.29 -23.86 -3.34
N ARG A 48 6.08 -23.09 -4.41
CA ARG A 48 6.48 -23.53 -5.76
C ARG A 48 7.98 -23.48 -5.98
N THR A 49 8.69 -22.48 -5.46
CA THR A 49 10.16 -22.43 -5.57
C THR A 49 10.83 -23.49 -4.70
N GLN A 50 10.26 -23.86 -3.56
CA GLN A 50 10.74 -24.97 -2.74
C GLN A 50 10.56 -26.32 -3.44
N ASN A 51 9.42 -26.55 -4.10
CA ASN A 51 9.11 -27.83 -4.73
C ASN A 51 9.69 -28.00 -6.15
N LEU A 52 9.84 -26.91 -6.93
CA LEU A 52 10.19 -26.96 -8.36
C LEU A 52 11.49 -26.23 -8.69
N GLY A 53 12.15 -25.64 -7.69
CA GLY A 53 13.35 -24.82 -7.82
C GLY A 53 13.04 -23.34 -8.10
N ASP A 54 13.92 -22.45 -7.61
CA ASP A 54 13.78 -21.02 -7.82
C ASP A 54 14.24 -20.61 -9.23
N LYS A 55 13.26 -20.45 -10.13
CA LYS A 55 13.44 -19.93 -11.48
C LYS A 55 12.46 -18.79 -11.74
N PRO A 56 12.82 -17.77 -12.54
CA PRO A 56 11.92 -16.65 -12.85
C PRO A 56 10.56 -17.10 -13.41
N VAL A 57 10.57 -18.12 -14.29
CA VAL A 57 9.36 -18.71 -14.86
C VAL A 57 8.44 -19.32 -13.79
N ILE A 58 9.00 -20.01 -12.79
CA ILE A 58 8.24 -20.60 -11.69
C ILE A 58 7.60 -19.51 -10.83
N ARG A 59 8.37 -18.46 -10.49
CA ARG A 59 7.86 -17.30 -9.75
C ARG A 59 6.72 -16.60 -10.51
N GLN A 60 6.84 -16.45 -11.83
CA GLN A 60 5.79 -15.84 -12.66
C GLN A 60 4.51 -16.68 -12.70
N HIS A 61 4.63 -18.01 -12.89
CA HIS A 61 3.47 -18.92 -12.85
C HIS A 61 2.80 -18.92 -11.46
N ALA A 62 3.58 -18.97 -10.39
CA ALA A 62 3.08 -18.90 -9.03
C ALA A 62 2.30 -17.60 -8.77
N THR A 63 2.82 -16.45 -9.20
CA THR A 63 2.08 -15.17 -9.14
C THR A 63 0.77 -15.25 -9.91
N SER A 64 0.77 -15.80 -11.13
CA SER A 64 -0.44 -15.92 -11.94
C SER A 64 -1.52 -16.78 -11.26
N TRP A 65 -1.12 -17.89 -10.63
CA TRP A 65 -2.02 -18.75 -9.86
C TRP A 65 -2.57 -18.05 -8.63
N ALA A 66 -1.72 -17.39 -7.86
CA ALA A 66 -2.14 -16.60 -6.69
C ALA A 66 -3.16 -15.51 -7.07
N LEU A 67 -2.93 -14.79 -8.17
CA LEU A 67 -3.87 -13.77 -8.66
C LEU A 67 -5.18 -14.37 -9.18
N SER A 68 -5.14 -15.56 -9.78
CA SER A 68 -6.34 -16.28 -10.21
C SER A 68 -7.19 -16.71 -9.02
N PHE A 69 -6.55 -17.14 -7.93
CA PHE A 69 -7.21 -17.42 -6.65
C PHE A 69 -7.84 -16.15 -6.07
N VAL A 70 -7.10 -15.04 -5.99
CA VAL A 70 -7.63 -13.75 -5.50
C VAL A 70 -8.84 -13.30 -6.32
N GLU A 71 -8.80 -13.44 -7.64
CA GLU A 71 -9.93 -13.10 -8.51
C GLU A 71 -11.19 -13.90 -8.19
N ARG A 72 -11.05 -15.21 -8.02
CA ARG A 72 -12.17 -16.10 -7.75
C ARG A 72 -12.74 -15.92 -6.33
N GLU A 73 -11.88 -15.87 -5.32
CA GLU A 73 -12.31 -15.87 -3.93
C GLU A 73 -12.69 -14.48 -3.41
N LEU A 74 -12.05 -13.41 -3.92
CA LEU A 74 -12.26 -12.05 -3.42
C LEU A 74 -13.05 -11.17 -4.41
N ASN A 75 -13.51 -11.74 -5.53
CA ASN A 75 -14.20 -11.03 -6.61
C ASN A 75 -13.45 -9.75 -7.05
N LEU A 76 -12.12 -9.83 -7.09
CA LEU A 76 -11.23 -8.72 -7.39
C LEU A 76 -10.44 -9.03 -8.66
N SER A 77 -10.63 -8.26 -9.72
CA SER A 77 -9.94 -8.51 -10.99
C SER A 77 -8.43 -8.67 -10.82
N ARG A 78 -7.80 -9.56 -11.62
CA ARG A 78 -6.33 -9.73 -11.58
C ARG A 78 -5.56 -8.43 -11.80
N SER A 79 -6.12 -7.50 -12.56
CA SER A 79 -5.52 -6.18 -12.80
C SER A 79 -5.52 -5.33 -11.53
N SER A 80 -6.65 -5.31 -10.80
CA SER A 80 -6.76 -4.63 -9.51
C SER A 80 -5.86 -5.28 -8.45
N ALA A 81 -5.83 -6.61 -8.37
CA ALA A 81 -4.96 -7.33 -7.46
C ALA A 81 -3.46 -7.05 -7.73
N ARG A 82 -3.05 -7.00 -9.00
CA ARG A 82 -1.69 -6.58 -9.39
C ARG A 82 -1.38 -5.15 -8.99
N LEU A 83 -2.34 -4.24 -9.12
CA LEU A 83 -2.15 -2.87 -8.67
C LEU A 83 -1.90 -2.83 -7.16
N TYR A 84 -2.75 -3.50 -6.37
CA TYR A 84 -2.55 -3.58 -4.93
C TYR A 84 -1.18 -4.15 -4.57
N LEU A 85 -0.76 -5.24 -5.22
CA LEU A 85 0.55 -5.83 -5.02
C LEU A 85 1.69 -4.82 -5.27
N ARG A 86 1.65 -4.06 -6.38
CA ARG A 86 2.64 -3.01 -6.67
C ARG A 86 2.63 -1.90 -5.64
N CYS A 87 1.44 -1.44 -5.24
CA CYS A 87 1.32 -0.42 -4.19
C CYS A 87 1.89 -0.91 -2.86
N HIS A 88 1.65 -2.17 -2.48
CA HIS A 88 2.25 -2.74 -1.27
C HIS A 88 3.78 -2.82 -1.37
N GLN A 89 4.30 -3.29 -2.50
CA GLN A 89 5.76 -3.38 -2.71
C GLN A 89 6.45 -2.02 -2.60
N GLN A 90 5.80 -0.95 -3.06
CA GLN A 90 6.39 0.38 -3.05
C GLN A 90 6.13 1.17 -1.76
N PHE A 91 4.91 1.09 -1.20
CA PHE A 91 4.49 1.94 -0.08
C PHE A 91 4.31 1.19 1.24
N GLY A 92 4.32 -0.15 1.23
CA GLY A 92 3.99 -0.99 2.40
C GLY A 92 4.91 -0.78 3.61
N THR A 93 6.12 -0.27 3.38
CA THR A 93 7.12 0.05 4.42
C THR A 93 7.28 1.56 4.66
N ASN A 94 6.44 2.42 4.06
CA ASN A 94 6.51 3.87 4.18
C ASN A 94 5.24 4.40 4.89
N PRO A 95 5.25 4.53 6.23
CA PRO A 95 4.09 4.96 7.01
C PRO A 95 3.57 6.34 6.62
N GLU A 96 4.44 7.27 6.23
CA GLU A 96 4.02 8.62 5.81
C GLU A 96 3.26 8.57 4.48
N ALA A 97 3.70 7.73 3.53
CA ALA A 97 2.96 7.50 2.29
C ALA A 97 1.59 6.88 2.57
N ILE A 98 1.52 5.85 3.42
CA ILE A 98 0.26 5.20 3.81
C ILE A 98 -0.70 6.18 4.49
N ARG A 99 -0.19 7.08 5.31
CA ARG A 99 -0.98 8.05 6.06
C ARG A 99 -1.56 9.16 5.19
N HIS A 100 -0.79 9.64 4.22
CA HIS A 100 -1.10 10.88 3.49
C HIS A 100 -1.58 10.66 2.05
N LEU A 101 -1.19 9.58 1.38
CA LEU A 101 -1.60 9.31 0.01
C LEU A 101 -2.95 8.61 -0.04
N ARG A 102 -3.75 8.93 -1.05
CA ARG A 102 -4.93 8.15 -1.43
C ARG A 102 -4.52 7.00 -2.34
N LEU A 103 -5.36 5.98 -2.48
CA LEU A 103 -5.09 4.87 -3.42
C LEU A 103 -4.88 5.37 -4.86
N SER A 104 -5.62 6.40 -5.29
CA SER A 104 -5.45 7.01 -6.61
C SER A 104 -4.07 7.66 -6.79
N ASP A 105 -3.50 8.23 -5.72
CA ASP A 105 -2.16 8.82 -5.76
C ASP A 105 -1.11 7.72 -5.80
N MET A 106 -1.25 6.69 -4.95
CA MET A 106 -0.38 5.50 -4.95
C MET A 106 -0.39 4.80 -6.31
N HIS A 107 -1.53 4.74 -6.98
CA HIS A 107 -1.63 4.20 -8.34
C HIS A 107 -0.81 5.02 -9.35
N LEU A 108 -0.86 6.36 -9.26
CA LEU A 108 -0.09 7.24 -10.13
C LEU A 108 1.41 7.17 -9.88
N LEU A 109 1.78 6.93 -8.63
CA LEU A 109 3.14 6.83 -8.18
C LEU A 109 3.68 5.41 -8.29
N ALA A 110 2.90 4.42 -8.74
CA ALA A 110 3.36 3.06 -8.92
C ALA A 110 4.58 3.02 -9.87
N GLY A 111 5.75 2.63 -9.36
CA GLY A 111 7.03 2.64 -10.09
C GLY A 111 7.75 3.99 -10.16
N ALA A 112 7.28 5.00 -9.42
CA ALA A 112 8.00 6.27 -9.24
C ALA A 112 9.21 6.13 -8.30
N SER A 113 10.17 7.05 -8.42
CA SER A 113 11.29 7.15 -7.49
C SER A 113 10.85 7.64 -6.11
N ASP A 114 11.64 7.31 -5.08
CA ASP A 114 11.35 7.68 -3.70
C ASP A 114 11.31 9.21 -3.50
N GLU A 115 12.12 9.97 -4.26
CA GLU A 115 12.10 11.43 -4.22
C GLU A 115 10.76 11.98 -4.70
N LEU A 116 10.23 11.46 -5.81
CA LEU A 116 8.92 11.88 -6.30
C LEU A 116 7.81 11.51 -5.31
N VAL A 117 7.88 10.32 -4.72
CA VAL A 117 6.94 9.90 -3.68
C VAL A 117 6.99 10.88 -2.50
N ALA A 118 8.18 11.26 -2.02
CA ALA A 118 8.35 12.20 -0.92
C ALA A 118 7.78 13.59 -1.25
N VAL A 119 7.98 14.09 -2.47
CA VAL A 119 7.40 15.35 -2.94
C VAL A 119 5.87 15.33 -2.89
N ILE A 120 5.24 14.27 -3.40
CA ILE A 120 3.78 14.18 -3.41
C ILE A 120 3.22 13.96 -1.99
N VAL A 121 3.92 13.21 -1.14
CA VAL A 121 3.56 13.08 0.28
C VAL A 121 3.58 14.44 0.97
N ALA A 122 4.63 15.25 0.75
CA ALA A 122 4.72 16.60 1.31
C ALA A 122 3.57 17.49 0.81
N ALA A 123 3.25 17.44 -0.48
CA ALA A 123 2.12 18.19 -1.06
C ALA A 123 0.77 17.78 -0.44
N ARG A 124 0.54 16.47 -0.27
CA ARG A 124 -0.66 15.93 0.40
C ARG A 124 -0.74 16.28 1.88
N LYS A 125 0.41 16.38 2.54
CA LYS A 125 0.49 16.77 3.95
C LYS A 125 0.15 18.25 4.13
N ALA A 126 0.60 19.10 3.20
CA ALA A 126 0.26 20.52 3.18
C ALA A 126 -1.21 20.78 2.80
N ASP A 127 -1.72 20.06 1.78
CA ASP A 127 -3.13 20.09 1.39
C ASP A 127 -3.72 18.67 1.22
N PRO A 128 -4.38 18.14 2.27
CA PRO A 128 -5.04 16.82 2.20
C PRO A 128 -6.15 16.75 1.15
N ARG A 129 -6.70 17.89 0.70
CA ARG A 129 -7.79 17.97 -0.28
C ARG A 129 -7.31 18.15 -1.71
N LEU A 130 -5.99 18.25 -1.93
CA LEU A 130 -5.37 18.46 -3.24
C LEU A 130 -6.04 17.59 -4.34
N PRO A 131 -6.57 18.18 -5.41
CA PRO A 131 -7.29 17.40 -6.41
C PRO A 131 -6.31 16.52 -7.20
N LEU A 132 -6.77 15.33 -7.63
CA LEU A 132 -5.93 14.34 -8.32
C LEU A 132 -5.27 14.90 -9.60
N ARG A 133 -5.96 15.82 -10.30
CA ARG A 133 -5.42 16.52 -11.48
C ARG A 133 -4.17 17.33 -11.15
N GLU A 134 -4.09 17.90 -9.95
CA GLU A 134 -2.97 18.71 -9.51
C GLU A 134 -1.81 17.82 -9.07
N VAL A 135 -2.09 16.71 -8.39
CA VAL A 135 -1.09 15.65 -8.13
C VAL A 135 -0.45 15.19 -9.43
N ARG A 136 -1.24 14.99 -10.49
CA ARG A 136 -0.71 14.60 -11.80
C ARG A 136 0.20 15.67 -12.40
N ARG A 137 -0.21 16.94 -12.34
CA ARG A 137 0.64 18.06 -12.78
C ARG A 137 1.96 18.13 -12.02
N LEU A 138 1.96 17.91 -10.70
CA LEU A 138 3.18 17.85 -9.91
C LEU A 138 4.10 16.70 -10.35
N ILE A 139 3.52 15.53 -10.61
CA ILE A 139 4.27 14.37 -11.14
C ILE A 139 4.88 14.68 -12.51
N ASP A 140 4.10 15.26 -13.42
CA ASP A 140 4.55 15.58 -14.77
C ASP A 140 5.62 16.68 -14.75
N ALA A 141 5.46 17.70 -13.90
CA ALA A 141 6.45 18.75 -13.69
C ALA A 141 7.76 18.19 -13.13
N PHE A 142 7.70 17.24 -12.19
CA PHE A 142 8.88 16.59 -11.63
C PHE A 142 9.62 15.74 -12.67
N ARG A 143 8.89 15.03 -13.54
CA ARG A 143 9.48 14.24 -14.63
C ARG A 143 10.10 15.13 -15.71
N GLY A 144 9.64 16.37 -15.85
CA GLY A 144 10.10 17.32 -16.86
C GLY A 144 9.69 16.94 -18.29
N PRO A 145 9.82 17.85 -19.27
CA PRO A 145 9.40 17.65 -20.66
C PRO A 145 10.25 16.66 -21.49
N GLY A 146 11.00 15.76 -20.85
CA GLY A 146 11.91 14.83 -21.54
C GLY A 146 12.02 13.42 -20.96
N ASN A 147 11.35 13.10 -19.85
CA ASN A 147 11.55 11.82 -19.17
C ASN A 147 10.43 10.79 -19.46
N HIS A 148 10.15 10.59 -20.75
CA HIS A 148 9.30 9.50 -21.24
C HIS A 148 10.05 8.15 -21.36
N TYR A 149 11.32 8.10 -20.94
CA TYR A 149 12.21 6.93 -21.05
C TYR A 149 12.73 6.47 -19.68
N ALA A 150 11.83 6.10 -18.77
CA ALA A 150 12.18 5.26 -17.62
C ALA A 150 11.14 4.16 -17.36
N ALA A 151 10.29 3.88 -18.35
CA ALA A 151 9.42 2.71 -18.38
C ALA A 151 10.01 1.65 -19.31
N CYS A 152 11.19 1.12 -18.96
CA CYS A 152 11.76 -0.13 -19.47
C CYS A 152 13.05 -0.42 -18.68
N ASN A 153 13.33 -1.70 -18.43
CA ASN A 153 14.46 -2.31 -17.69
C ASN A 153 14.10 -2.64 -16.22
N ALA A 154 14.12 -3.90 -15.76
CA ALA A 154 14.39 -5.19 -16.37
C ALA A 154 13.80 -6.28 -15.45
#